data_AF-A0A346A6S6-F1
#
_entry.id   AF-A0A346A6S6-F1
#
_cell.length_a   1.000
_cell.length_b   1.000
_cell.length_c   1.000
_cell.angle_alpha   90.00
_cell.angle_beta   90.00
_cell.angle_gamma   90.00
#
_symmetry.space_group_name_H-M   'P 1'
#
loop_
_entity.id
_entity.type
_entity.pdbx_description
1 polymer ?
#
loop_
_entity_poly.entity_id
_entity_poly.type
_entity_poly.pdbx_seq_one_letter_code
_entity_poly.pdbx_strand_id
1 'polypeptide(L)'
;LHLDQPTPHVDWSAGAVRLLTECAALAGTGRPRRAGVSSFGISGTNAHVILEQAPQQGQQEQQEQDLPTQVLTSAPLVWPVSARGDEALRAQARRLLDYGTGHPDADPAAVTRALVITRAALSHRGVAIGADRARLDESLRALAAGEEAPHLVRAVAFGGRPVFVFPGQGAQWEGMAREL
;
A
#
# COMPACT_ATOMS: atom_id res chain seq x y z
N LEU A 1 -28.28 3.11 11.81
CA LEU A 1 -29.21 3.04 10.65
C LEU A 1 -30.43 2.21 11.06
N HIS A 2 -31.62 2.53 10.55
CA HIS A 2 -32.90 1.87 10.89
C HIS A 2 -33.26 1.85 12.38
N LEU A 3 -32.93 2.92 13.10
CA LEU A 3 -33.25 3.08 14.52
C LEU A 3 -34.01 4.40 14.70
N ASP A 4 -35.32 4.37 14.42
CA ASP A 4 -36.20 5.52 14.64
C ASP A 4 -36.56 5.64 16.14
N GLN A 5 -36.91 4.51 16.77
CA GLN A 5 -37.16 4.40 18.21
C GLN A 5 -36.64 3.05 18.74
N PRO A 6 -36.13 2.97 19.98
CA PRO A 6 -35.75 1.69 20.60
C PRO A 6 -36.96 0.75 20.73
N THR A 7 -36.75 -0.57 20.57
CA THR A 7 -37.85 -1.54 20.73
C THR A 7 -38.38 -1.55 22.17
N PRO A 8 -39.71 -1.59 22.38
CA PRO A 8 -40.31 -1.65 23.71
C PRO A 8 -40.13 -3.02 24.39
N HIS A 9 -39.67 -4.04 23.65
CA HIS A 9 -39.45 -5.39 24.17
C HIS A 9 -38.15 -5.54 24.97
N VAL A 10 -37.37 -4.47 25.11
CA VAL A 10 -36.14 -4.42 25.91
C VAL A 10 -36.25 -3.28 26.90
N ASP A 11 -35.98 -3.56 28.17
CA ASP A 11 -35.82 -2.52 29.18
C ASP A 11 -34.43 -1.87 29.05
N TRP A 12 -34.38 -0.75 28.34
CA TRP A 12 -33.16 0.02 28.14
C TRP A 12 -32.70 0.80 29.38
N SER A 13 -33.56 0.95 30.40
CA SER A 13 -33.25 1.69 31.63
C SER A 13 -32.51 0.85 32.67
N ALA A 14 -32.67 -0.47 32.63
CA ALA A 14 -32.10 -1.40 33.61
C ALA A 14 -30.67 -1.88 33.29
N GLY A 15 -30.04 -1.42 32.20
CA GLY A 15 -28.77 -1.97 31.70
C GLY A 15 -27.66 -0.97 31.43
N ALA A 16 -26.41 -1.47 31.36
CA ALA A 16 -25.24 -0.71 30.93
C ALA A 16 -25.06 -0.69 29.39
N VAL A 17 -26.15 -0.87 28.64
CA VAL A 17 -26.15 -0.97 27.17
C VAL A 17 -26.85 0.24 26.59
N ARG A 18 -26.23 0.86 25.57
CA ARG A 18 -26.78 2.00 24.86
C ARG A 18 -26.67 1.78 23.36
N LEU A 19 -27.74 2.12 22.64
CA LEU A 19 -27.74 2.12 21.18
C LEU A 19 -26.93 3.30 20.63
N LEU A 20 -26.12 3.04 19.62
CA LEU A 20 -25.36 4.07 18.93
C LEU A 20 -26.17 4.65 17.77
N THR A 21 -26.69 5.87 17.93
CA THR A 21 -27.54 6.57 16.94
C THR A 21 -26.76 7.43 15.95
N GLU A 22 -25.54 7.83 16.31
CA GLU A 22 -24.66 8.69 15.52
C GLU A 22 -23.20 8.21 15.59
N CYS A 23 -22.34 8.71 14.70
CA CYS A 23 -20.91 8.42 14.78
C CYS A 23 -20.33 9.05 16.04
N ALA A 24 -19.85 8.23 16.97
CA ALA A 24 -19.24 8.70 18.22
C ALA A 24 -17.77 8.26 18.29
N ALA A 25 -16.93 9.16 18.78
CA ALA A 25 -15.54 8.83 19.07
C ALA A 25 -15.45 7.80 20.20
N LEU A 26 -14.64 6.77 20.02
CA LEU A 26 -14.36 5.80 21.07
C LEU A 26 -13.34 6.40 22.05
N ALA A 27 -13.85 6.87 23.19
CA ALA A 27 -13.05 7.55 24.22
C ALA A 27 -11.84 6.70 24.64
N GLY A 28 -10.69 7.36 24.81
CA GLY A 28 -9.48 6.73 25.33
C GLY A 28 -9.60 6.55 26.84
N THR A 29 -9.60 5.32 27.32
CA THR A 29 -9.75 5.00 28.76
C THR A 29 -8.42 4.64 29.43
N GLY A 30 -7.28 4.90 28.77
CA GLY A 30 -5.96 4.43 29.20
C GLY A 30 -5.79 2.91 29.10
N ARG A 31 -6.75 2.20 28.51
CA ARG A 31 -6.72 0.76 28.24
C ARG A 31 -6.92 0.51 26.74
N PRO A 32 -6.47 -0.64 26.20
CA PRO A 32 -6.78 -1.04 24.84
C PRO A 32 -8.29 -1.04 24.62
N ARG A 33 -8.74 -0.45 23.51
CA ARG A 33 -10.15 -0.48 23.12
C ARG A 33 -10.57 -1.91 22.84
N ARG A 34 -11.76 -2.30 23.31
CA ARG A 34 -12.32 -3.65 23.09
C ARG A 34 -13.73 -3.57 22.55
N ALA A 35 -14.08 -4.53 21.68
CA ALA A 35 -15.41 -4.69 21.14
C ALA A 35 -15.80 -6.18 21.10
N GLY A 36 -17.06 -6.48 21.40
CA GLY A 36 -17.62 -7.82 21.22
C GLY A 36 -18.38 -7.91 19.89
N VAL A 37 -18.20 -9.01 19.16
CA VAL A 37 -18.99 -9.36 17.97
C VAL A 37 -19.71 -10.68 18.26
N SER A 38 -21.03 -10.65 18.22
CA SER A 38 -21.88 -11.83 18.43
C SER A 38 -22.61 -12.20 17.15
N SER A 39 -22.72 -13.51 16.88
CA SER A 39 -23.53 -14.07 15.79
C SER A 39 -24.35 -15.26 16.31
N PHE A 40 -25.64 -15.27 16.02
CA PHE A 40 -26.60 -16.27 16.47
C PHE A 40 -27.31 -16.87 15.26
N GLY A 41 -26.98 -18.12 14.91
CA GLY A 41 -27.54 -18.82 13.76
C GLY A 41 -28.91 -19.44 14.06
N ILE A 42 -29.77 -19.53 13.03
CA ILE A 42 -31.10 -20.14 13.14
C ILE A 42 -31.07 -21.61 13.58
N SER A 43 -29.98 -22.33 13.29
CA SER A 43 -29.73 -23.71 13.75
C SER A 43 -29.43 -23.80 15.25
N GLY A 44 -29.25 -22.68 15.95
CA GLY A 44 -28.82 -22.61 17.34
C GLY A 44 -27.30 -22.52 17.53
N THR A 45 -26.51 -22.45 16.46
CA THR A 45 -25.06 -22.25 16.56
C THR A 45 -24.73 -20.80 16.86
N ASN A 46 -24.04 -20.57 17.98
CA ASN A 46 -23.67 -19.24 18.46
C ASN A 46 -22.15 -19.06 18.40
N ALA A 47 -21.70 -17.88 17.97
CA ALA A 47 -20.30 -17.49 17.99
C ALA A 47 -20.15 -16.10 18.64
N HIS A 48 -19.12 -15.94 19.46
CA HIS A 48 -18.78 -14.67 20.08
C HIS A 48 -17.27 -14.42 20.00
N VAL A 49 -16.88 -13.24 19.53
CA VAL A 49 -15.49 -12.83 19.38
C VAL A 49 -15.27 -11.53 20.14
N ILE A 50 -14.17 -11.46 20.89
CA ILE A 50 -13.70 -10.23 21.51
C ILE A 50 -12.53 -9.71 20.67
N LEU A 51 -12.68 -8.51 20.14
CA LEU A 51 -11.65 -7.76 19.42
C LEU A 51 -10.98 -6.80 20.40
N GLU A 52 -9.66 -6.76 20.38
CA GLU A 52 -8.85 -5.79 21.11
C GLU A 52 -8.04 -4.95 20.13
N GLN A 53 -7.89 -3.67 20.44
CA GLN A 53 -7.00 -2.76 19.72
C GLN A 53 -5.59 -3.35 19.69
N ALA A 54 -4.99 -3.40 18.49
CA ALA A 54 -3.60 -3.80 18.36
C ALA A 54 -2.70 -2.95 19.27
N PRO A 55 -1.66 -3.55 19.89
CA PRO A 55 -0.69 -2.79 20.66
C PRO A 55 -0.20 -1.61 19.84
N GLN A 56 -0.15 -0.42 20.46
CA GLN A 56 0.51 0.70 19.82
C GLN A 56 1.96 0.27 19.59
N GLN A 57 2.38 0.19 18.32
CA GLN A 57 3.79 -0.02 17.99
C GLN A 57 4.53 1.24 18.44
N GLY A 58 4.88 1.30 19.72
CA GLY A 58 5.59 2.40 20.31
C GLY A 58 7.02 2.34 19.84
N GLN A 59 7.48 3.36 19.09
CA GLN A 59 8.87 3.82 18.97
C GLN A 59 9.94 2.80 18.52
N GLN A 60 9.62 1.52 18.32
CA GLN A 60 10.57 0.52 17.81
C GLN A 60 10.94 0.79 16.35
N GLU A 61 10.06 1.43 15.59
CA GLU A 61 10.40 1.93 14.24
C GLU A 61 11.39 3.10 14.27
N GLN A 62 11.51 3.83 15.39
CA GLN A 62 12.54 4.87 15.55
C GLN A 62 13.91 4.29 15.92
N GLN A 63 13.97 3.09 16.51
CA GLN A 63 15.25 2.39 16.78
C GLN A 63 15.77 1.58 15.59
N GLU A 64 14.90 1.17 14.65
CA GLU A 64 15.33 0.54 13.39
C GLU A 64 15.90 1.56 12.38
N GLN A 65 15.75 2.86 12.65
CA GLN A 65 16.38 3.95 11.89
C GLN A 65 17.89 4.13 12.17
N ASP A 66 18.45 3.42 13.16
CA ASP A 66 19.89 3.46 13.49
C ASP A 66 20.73 2.41 12.74
N LEU A 67 20.10 1.58 11.89
CA LEU A 67 20.88 0.95 10.83
C LEU A 67 21.39 2.07 9.92
N PRO A 68 22.69 2.13 9.57
CA PRO A 68 23.14 3.03 8.52
C PRO A 68 22.43 2.58 7.24
N THR A 69 21.26 3.16 7.00
CA THR A 69 20.67 3.23 5.69
C THR A 69 21.64 4.13 4.95
N GLN A 70 22.68 3.54 4.37
CA GLN A 70 23.29 4.12 3.20
C GLN A 70 22.20 4.14 2.15
N VAL A 71 21.30 5.12 2.29
CA VAL A 71 20.45 5.55 1.21
C VAL A 71 21.48 5.87 0.15
N LEU A 72 21.48 5.10 -0.93
CA LEU A 72 22.04 5.57 -2.18
C LEU A 72 21.23 6.81 -2.50
N THR A 73 21.59 7.97 -1.94
CA THR A 73 20.82 9.22 -1.98
C THR A 73 20.71 9.79 -3.39
N SER A 74 21.32 9.10 -4.36
CA SER A 74 21.32 9.40 -5.80
C SER A 74 20.58 8.36 -6.65
N ALA A 75 20.15 7.21 -6.09
CA ALA A 75 19.52 6.17 -6.91
C ALA A 75 18.07 6.56 -7.28
N PRO A 76 17.65 6.35 -8.54
CA PRO A 76 16.27 6.63 -8.93
C PRO A 76 15.31 5.69 -8.21
N LEU A 77 14.16 6.23 -7.82
CA LEU A 77 13.03 5.45 -7.32
C LEU A 77 12.38 4.68 -8.46
N VAL A 78 11.83 3.52 -8.11
CA VAL A 78 11.23 2.59 -9.07
C VAL A 78 9.87 2.19 -8.55
N TRP A 79 8.80 2.55 -9.26
CA TRP A 79 7.43 2.17 -8.93
C TRP A 79 6.93 1.07 -9.87
N PRO A 80 7.08 -0.21 -9.49
CA PRO A 80 6.52 -1.30 -10.27
C PRO A 80 5.01 -1.41 -10.07
N VAL A 81 4.29 -1.61 -11.16
CA VAL A 81 2.88 -1.98 -11.19
C VAL A 81 2.70 -3.20 -12.05
N SER A 82 1.85 -4.12 -11.61
CA SER A 82 1.56 -5.34 -12.38
C SER A 82 0.09 -5.72 -12.29
N ALA A 83 -0.39 -6.37 -13.34
CA ALA A 83 -1.77 -6.83 -13.45
C ALA A 83 -1.89 -8.04 -14.38
N ARG A 84 -3.11 -8.60 -14.47
CA ARG A 84 -3.49 -9.58 -15.49
C ARG A 84 -4.20 -8.84 -16.64
N GLY A 85 -3.45 -8.54 -17.69
CA GLY A 85 -3.95 -7.81 -18.86
C GLY A 85 -3.67 -6.30 -18.82
N ASP A 86 -3.60 -5.69 -20.00
CA ASP A 86 -3.26 -4.27 -20.18
C ASP A 86 -4.28 -3.33 -19.53
N GLU A 87 -5.57 -3.61 -19.64
CA GLU A 87 -6.60 -2.78 -19.03
C GLU A 87 -6.47 -2.72 -17.51
N ALA A 88 -6.25 -3.87 -16.88
CA ALA A 88 -6.03 -3.94 -15.44
C ALA A 88 -4.72 -3.24 -15.01
N LEU A 89 -3.68 -3.28 -15.87
CA LEU A 89 -2.43 -2.56 -15.62
C LEU A 89 -2.65 -1.03 -15.64
N ARG A 90 -3.40 -0.55 -16.64
CA ARG A 90 -3.80 0.87 -16.73
C ARG A 90 -4.64 1.30 -15.53
N ALA A 91 -5.59 0.47 -15.10
CA ALA A 91 -6.41 0.74 -13.92
C ALA A 91 -5.56 0.79 -12.63
N GLN A 92 -4.55 -0.08 -12.51
CA GLN A 92 -3.65 -0.08 -11.36
C GLN A 92 -2.78 1.19 -11.32
N ALA A 93 -2.31 1.67 -12.47
CA ALA A 93 -1.59 2.94 -12.56
C ALA A 93 -2.45 4.13 -12.09
N ARG A 94 -3.73 4.18 -12.49
CA ARG A 94 -4.68 5.21 -12.03
C ARG A 94 -4.90 5.16 -10.52
N ARG A 95 -5.11 3.97 -9.95
CA ARG A 95 -5.27 3.81 -8.50
C ARG A 95 -4.05 4.28 -7.72
N LEU A 96 -2.84 4.07 -8.25
CA LEU A 96 -1.61 4.55 -7.62
C LEU A 96 -1.49 6.07 -7.69
N LEU A 97 -1.89 6.70 -8.81
CA LEU A 97 -2.00 8.16 -8.92
C LEU A 97 -3.04 8.74 -7.95
N ASP A 98 -4.21 8.12 -7.84
CA ASP A 98 -5.28 8.53 -6.93
C ASP A 98 -4.81 8.44 -5.47
N TYR A 99 -4.16 7.33 -5.11
CA TYR A 99 -3.54 7.18 -3.79
C TYR A 99 -2.55 8.32 -3.51
N GLY A 100 -1.67 8.58 -4.48
CA GLY A 100 -0.66 9.61 -4.35
C GLY A 100 -1.23 11.04 -4.27
N THR A 101 -2.39 11.29 -4.85
CA THR A 101 -3.09 12.58 -4.75
C THR A 101 -3.80 12.72 -3.41
N GLY A 102 -4.36 11.62 -2.89
CA GLY A 102 -4.96 11.57 -1.55
C GLY A 102 -3.94 11.59 -0.40
N HIS A 103 -2.67 11.30 -0.68
CA HIS A 103 -1.59 11.25 0.30
C HIS A 103 -0.34 11.98 -0.22
N PRO A 104 -0.38 13.32 -0.33
CA PRO A 104 0.75 14.11 -0.84
C PRO A 104 2.01 13.97 0.01
N ASP A 105 1.85 13.75 1.32
CA ASP A 105 2.96 13.62 2.27
C ASP A 105 3.54 12.19 2.36
N ALA A 106 3.03 11.25 1.55
CA ALA A 106 3.55 9.88 1.54
C ALA A 106 4.97 9.84 0.95
N ASP A 107 5.91 9.27 1.71
CA ASP A 107 7.29 9.09 1.26
C ASP A 107 7.35 8.19 0.01
N PRO A 108 7.86 8.69 -1.13
CA PRO A 108 7.99 7.91 -2.36
C PRO A 108 8.87 6.65 -2.23
N ALA A 109 9.85 6.65 -1.32
CA ALA A 109 10.68 5.48 -1.05
C ALA A 109 9.89 4.40 -0.29
N ALA A 110 9.11 4.79 0.73
CA ALA A 110 8.18 3.87 1.39
C ALA A 110 7.15 3.27 0.42
N VAL A 111 6.63 4.05 -0.52
CA VAL A 111 5.73 3.55 -1.58
C VAL A 111 6.45 2.53 -2.47
N THR A 112 7.68 2.83 -2.90
CA THR A 112 8.53 1.90 -3.66
C THR A 112 8.66 0.56 -2.93
N ARG A 113 9.05 0.62 -1.65
CA ARG A 113 9.20 -0.56 -0.79
C ARG A 113 7.90 -1.36 -0.73
N ALA A 114 6.77 -0.70 -0.47
CA ALA A 114 5.47 -1.37 -0.40
C ALA A 114 5.09 -2.05 -1.73
N LEU A 115 5.30 -1.40 -2.87
CA LEU A 115 5.01 -1.97 -4.19
C LEU A 115 5.85 -3.21 -4.48
N VAL A 116 7.11 -3.23 -4.05
CA VAL A 116 8.01 -4.36 -4.28
C VAL A 116 7.71 -5.55 -3.35
N ILE A 117 7.49 -5.31 -2.06
CA ILE A 117 7.46 -6.40 -1.06
C ILE A 117 6.05 -6.90 -0.74
N THR A 118 5.00 -6.11 -0.99
CA THR A 118 3.63 -6.44 -0.56
C THR A 118 2.68 -6.79 -1.71
N ARG A 119 3.10 -6.56 -2.97
CA ARG A 119 2.25 -6.80 -4.14
C ARG A 119 2.71 -8.03 -4.90
N ALA A 120 1.73 -8.79 -5.39
CA ALA A 120 2.01 -9.91 -6.28
C ALA A 120 2.61 -9.40 -7.60
N ALA A 121 3.62 -10.10 -8.12
CA ALA A 121 4.24 -9.81 -9.42
C ALA A 121 3.51 -10.57 -10.55
N LEU A 122 2.57 -9.90 -11.20
CA LEU A 122 1.74 -10.47 -12.29
C LEU A 122 2.43 -10.34 -13.66
N SER A 123 1.79 -10.88 -14.70
CA SER A 123 2.39 -11.02 -16.03
C SER A 123 2.54 -9.69 -16.76
N HIS A 124 1.53 -8.82 -16.75
CA HIS A 124 1.65 -7.51 -17.40
C HIS A 124 2.26 -6.54 -16.40
N ARG A 125 3.38 -5.91 -16.76
CA ARG A 125 4.18 -5.08 -15.87
C ARG A 125 4.44 -3.71 -16.49
N GLY A 126 4.34 -2.69 -15.67
CA GLY A 126 4.80 -1.33 -15.94
C GLY A 126 5.75 -0.92 -14.83
N VAL A 127 6.82 -0.21 -15.18
CA VAL A 127 7.81 0.28 -14.23
C VAL A 127 8.05 1.75 -14.52
N ALA A 128 7.62 2.62 -13.60
CA ALA A 128 7.94 4.04 -13.61
C ALA A 128 9.26 4.27 -12.86
N ILE A 129 10.17 5.05 -13.44
CA ILE A 129 11.49 5.34 -12.90
C ILE A 129 11.64 6.85 -12.73
N GLY A 130 12.11 7.32 -11.57
CA GLY A 130 12.22 8.76 -11.35
C GLY A 130 13.02 9.12 -10.12
N ALA A 131 13.70 10.27 -10.15
CA ALA A 131 14.40 10.82 -8.99
C ALA A 131 13.44 11.43 -7.96
N ASP A 132 12.22 11.74 -8.37
CA ASP A 132 11.21 12.40 -7.57
C ASP A 132 9.81 11.92 -7.92
N ARG A 133 8.85 12.33 -7.08
CA ARG A 133 7.44 11.99 -7.23
C ARG A 133 6.81 12.51 -8.53
N ALA A 134 7.24 13.67 -9.02
CA ALA A 134 6.65 14.29 -10.20
C ALA A 134 6.92 13.45 -11.46
N ARG A 135 8.16 12.97 -11.62
CA ARG A 135 8.56 12.07 -12.73
C ARG A 135 7.86 10.71 -12.67
N LEU A 136 7.70 10.17 -11.46
CA LEU A 136 6.96 8.92 -11.25
C LEU A 136 5.50 9.09 -11.66
N ASP A 137 4.85 10.17 -11.23
CA ASP A 137 3.46 10.45 -11.57
C ASP A 137 3.28 10.70 -13.08
N GLU A 138 4.22 11.36 -13.75
CA GLU A 138 4.21 11.51 -15.22
C GLU A 138 4.22 10.15 -15.92
N SER A 139 5.13 9.27 -15.53
CA SER A 139 5.24 7.91 -16.09
C SER A 139 3.98 7.08 -15.81
N LEU A 140 3.38 7.22 -14.62
CA LEU A 140 2.12 6.56 -14.30
C LEU A 140 0.93 7.11 -15.10
N ARG A 141 0.90 8.42 -15.40
CA ARG A 141 -0.14 9.01 -16.26
C ARG A 141 -0.05 8.45 -17.68
N ALA A 142 1.16 8.42 -18.24
CA ALA A 142 1.40 7.79 -19.54
C ALA A 142 0.98 6.31 -19.52
N LEU A 143 1.35 5.56 -18.48
CA LEU A 143 0.93 4.17 -18.31
C LEU A 143 -0.59 4.05 -18.24
N ALA A 144 -1.27 4.90 -17.48
CA ALA A 144 -2.73 4.92 -17.34
C ALA A 144 -3.46 5.22 -18.65
N ALA A 145 -2.89 6.09 -19.49
CA ALA A 145 -3.36 6.40 -20.84
C ALA A 145 -3.04 5.28 -21.85
N GLY A 146 -2.07 4.42 -21.54
CA GLY A 146 -1.58 3.39 -22.45
C GLY A 146 -0.53 3.91 -23.44
N GLU A 147 0.07 5.06 -23.14
CA GLU A 147 1.09 5.74 -23.94
C GLU A 147 2.50 5.30 -23.52
N GLU A 148 3.49 5.65 -24.34
CA GLU A 148 4.90 5.48 -24.04
C GLU A 148 5.46 6.76 -23.38
N ALA A 149 6.45 6.60 -22.51
CA ALA A 149 7.16 7.73 -21.90
C ALA A 149 8.64 7.37 -21.65
N PRO A 150 9.56 8.35 -21.66
CA PRO A 150 11.00 8.10 -21.53
C PRO A 150 11.42 7.32 -20.28
N HIS A 151 10.66 7.44 -19.20
CA HIS A 151 10.95 6.81 -17.90
C HIS A 151 9.95 5.72 -17.52
N LEU A 152 9.22 5.19 -18.51
CA LEU A 152 8.26 4.12 -18.37
C LEU A 152 8.71 2.89 -19.18
N VAL A 153 8.88 1.76 -18.50
CA VAL A 153 9.10 0.47 -19.15
C VAL A 153 7.84 -0.37 -19.02
N ARG A 154 7.38 -0.94 -20.14
CA ARG A 154 6.25 -1.88 -20.17
C ARG A 154 6.68 -3.21 -20.75
N ALA A 155 6.23 -4.29 -20.14
CA ALA A 155 6.52 -5.64 -20.63
C ALA A 155 5.46 -6.63 -20.17
N VAL A 156 5.29 -7.69 -20.95
CA VAL A 156 4.68 -8.93 -20.48
C VAL A 156 5.82 -9.84 -20.03
N ALA A 157 5.82 -10.20 -18.75
CA ALA A 157 6.82 -11.08 -18.17
C ALA A 157 6.83 -12.43 -18.90
N PHE A 158 8.01 -12.82 -19.35
CA PHE A 158 8.28 -14.13 -19.95
C PHE A 158 9.36 -14.85 -19.13
N GLY A 159 9.30 -16.18 -19.12
CA GLY A 159 10.32 -16.99 -18.46
C GLY A 159 11.61 -17.04 -19.27
N GLY A 160 12.76 -17.08 -18.59
CA GLY A 160 14.07 -17.22 -19.24
C GLY A 160 15.20 -17.14 -18.22
N ARG A 161 16.36 -17.70 -18.59
CA ARG A 161 17.59 -17.50 -17.82
C ARG A 161 18.37 -16.33 -18.44
N PRO A 162 18.82 -15.35 -17.65
CA PRO A 162 19.66 -14.29 -18.17
C PRO A 162 21.01 -14.86 -18.64
N VAL A 163 21.55 -14.29 -19.72
CA VAL A 163 22.93 -14.52 -20.16
C VAL A 163 23.68 -13.21 -19.99
N PHE A 164 24.82 -13.25 -19.32
CA PHE A 164 25.68 -12.08 -19.14
C PHE A 164 26.73 -12.06 -20.24
N VAL A 165 26.75 -10.97 -21.02
CA VAL A 165 27.72 -10.76 -22.09
C VAL A 165 28.68 -9.67 -21.63
N PHE A 166 29.97 -10.03 -21.52
CA PHE A 166 31.01 -9.11 -21.08
C PHE A 166 31.77 -8.59 -22.31
N PRO A 167 31.65 -7.29 -22.65
CA PRO A 167 32.40 -6.73 -23.76
C PRO A 167 33.90 -6.72 -23.44
N GLY A 168 34.72 -6.88 -24.48
CA GLY A 168 36.17 -6.72 -24.37
C GLY A 168 36.59 -5.26 -24.17
N GLN A 169 37.90 -5.01 -24.31
CA GLN A 169 38.45 -3.65 -24.28
C GLN A 169 37.80 -2.76 -25.36
N GLY A 170 37.46 -1.52 -25.02
CA GLY A 170 36.89 -0.52 -25.94
C GLY A 170 35.52 0.05 -25.51
N ALA A 171 34.87 -0.56 -24.53
CA ALA A 171 33.57 -0.09 -24.00
C ALA A 171 33.70 0.91 -22.82
N GLN A 172 34.92 1.23 -22.39
CA GLN A 172 35.16 2.16 -21.29
C GLN A 172 34.83 3.61 -21.68
N TRP A 173 34.30 4.38 -20.73
CA TRP A 173 34.04 5.81 -20.86
C TRP A 173 34.57 6.58 -19.64
N GLU A 174 34.82 7.88 -19.79
CA GLU A 174 35.37 8.72 -18.72
C GLU A 174 34.37 8.85 -17.56
N GLY A 175 34.76 8.40 -16.36
CA GLY A 175 33.88 8.39 -15.19
C GLY A 175 33.04 7.12 -15.02
N MET A 176 33.32 6.06 -15.80
CA MET A 176 32.69 4.75 -15.61
C MET A 176 32.78 4.29 -14.15
N ALA A 177 31.64 3.90 -13.57
CA ALA A 177 31.47 3.44 -12.19
C ALA A 177 31.78 4.48 -11.09
N ARG A 178 31.82 5.78 -11.39
CA ARG A 178 32.10 6.83 -10.38
C ARG A 178 30.95 7.07 -9.38
N GLU A 179 29.72 6.78 -9.78
CA GLU A 179 28.49 7.07 -9.02
C GLU A 179 27.76 5.80 -8.57
N LEU A 180 28.43 4.64 -8.72
CA LEU A 180 27.93 3.31 -8.33
C LEU A 180 28.35 2.93 -6.92
#